data_AF-A0A854CNZ5-F1
#
_entry.id   AF-A0A854CNZ5-F1
#
_cell.length_a   1.000
_cell.length_b   1.000
_cell.length_c   1.000
_cell.angle_alpha   90.00
_cell.angle_beta   90.00
_cell.angle_gamma   90.00
#
_symmetry.space_group_name_H-M   'P 1'
#
loop_
_entity.id
_entity.type
_entity.pdbx_description
1 polymer ?
#
loop_
_entity_poly.entity_id
_entity_poly.type
_entity_poly.pdbx_seq_one_letter_code
_entity_poly.pdbx_strand_id
1 'polypeptide(L)'
;MHQPRSLDHYRLLGRSGLRVWPLSLGTMTFGQAWGWGADAGEAKRIFDAYANRGGNVINTALNSTNGGSERILGALTRDRRERFDAADVSSSRKGVIASTGHLNARSLEIAEVVGAVADALGASRSQVALAWTLRNPAVVSPVMGARTLQQAEDNVDALEIVLSDDQLARLDAASAVPQIFPERFIGRPMAQQLIYGTHHVQLRCLITTEQP
;
A
#
# COMPACT_ATOMS: atom_id res chain seq x y z
N MET A 1 -3.86 23.84 -2.39
CA MET A 1 -2.53 23.62 -3.02
C MET A 1 -2.03 22.24 -2.60
N HIS A 2 -1.65 21.36 -3.54
CA HIS A 2 -1.09 20.04 -3.21
C HIS A 2 0.40 20.03 -3.57
N GLN A 3 1.27 19.96 -2.56
CA GLN A 3 2.72 19.83 -2.76
C GLN A 3 3.05 18.37 -3.15
N PRO A 4 3.99 18.12 -4.09
CA PRO A 4 4.55 16.79 -4.30
C PRO A 4 5.25 16.30 -3.02
N ARG A 5 5.25 14.99 -2.78
CA ARG A 5 5.82 14.44 -1.55
C ARG A 5 7.27 14.02 -1.78
N SER A 6 8.15 15.02 -1.84
CA SER A 6 9.61 14.83 -1.87
C SER A 6 10.05 13.69 -0.94
N LEU A 7 11.06 12.95 -1.40
CA LEU A 7 11.75 11.87 -0.69
C LEU A 7 12.17 12.25 0.75
N ASP A 8 12.30 13.53 1.08
CA ASP A 8 12.61 14.03 2.43
C ASP A 8 11.41 14.01 3.42
N HIS A 9 10.19 13.74 2.97
CA HIS A 9 8.97 13.97 3.75
C HIS A 9 8.60 12.80 4.70
N TYR A 10 9.38 12.64 5.76
CA TYR A 10 9.10 11.69 6.85
C TYR A 10 7.79 11.97 7.59
N ARG A 11 7.13 10.90 8.06
CA ARG A 11 5.92 10.93 8.89
C ARG A 11 6.21 10.43 10.31
N LEU A 12 5.37 10.78 11.29
CA LEU A 12 5.50 10.26 12.66
C LEU A 12 4.74 8.94 12.84
N LEU A 13 5.38 7.95 13.46
CA LEU A 13 4.71 6.70 13.84
C LEU A 13 3.87 6.91 15.10
N GLY A 14 2.66 7.46 14.91
CA GLY A 14 1.76 7.83 16.00
C GLY A 14 2.40 8.87 16.94
N ARG A 15 2.22 8.70 18.25
CA ARG A 15 2.74 9.62 19.29
C ARG A 15 4.15 9.27 19.80
N SER A 16 4.88 8.39 19.11
CA SER A 16 6.22 7.91 19.53
C SER A 16 7.36 8.90 19.30
N GLY A 17 7.18 9.89 18.42
CA GLY A 17 8.26 10.74 17.93
C GLY A 17 9.17 10.10 16.87
N LEU A 18 9.04 8.79 16.61
CA LEU A 18 9.81 8.10 15.57
C LEU A 18 9.40 8.60 14.18
N ARG A 19 10.40 9.03 13.39
CA ARG A 19 10.24 9.46 11.99
C ARG A 19 10.42 8.28 11.04
N VAL A 20 9.40 7.99 10.26
CA VAL A 20 9.36 6.90 9.28
C VAL A 20 9.19 7.45 7.86
N TRP A 21 9.89 6.85 6.91
CA TRP A 21 9.81 7.20 5.49
C TRP A 21 8.42 6.82 4.94
N PRO A 22 7.84 7.57 3.98
CA PRO A 22 6.47 7.35 3.53
C PRO A 22 6.22 6.00 2.85
N LEU A 23 7.26 5.21 2.50
CA LEU A 23 7.10 3.83 2.03
C LEU A 23 7.93 2.86 2.90
N SER A 24 7.40 1.66 3.15
CA SER A 24 8.08 0.59 3.90
C SER A 24 8.51 -0.54 2.96
N LEU A 25 9.76 -1.00 3.02
CA LEU A 25 10.26 -2.05 2.13
C LEU A 25 9.78 -3.43 2.59
N GLY A 26 8.90 -4.08 1.82
CA GLY A 26 8.43 -5.45 2.06
C GLY A 26 9.37 -6.49 1.47
N THR A 27 10.13 -7.19 2.31
CA THR A 27 11.18 -8.14 1.86
C THR A 27 10.66 -9.56 1.62
N MET A 28 9.35 -9.81 1.67
CA MET A 28 8.73 -11.13 1.44
C MET A 28 9.16 -11.80 0.11
N THR A 29 9.66 -11.00 -0.84
CA THR A 29 10.15 -11.44 -2.17
C THR A 29 11.68 -11.57 -2.28
N PHE A 30 12.44 -11.35 -1.20
CA PHE A 30 13.89 -11.55 -1.16
C PHE A 30 14.19 -13.03 -0.90
N GLY A 31 14.96 -13.67 -1.77
CA GLY A 31 15.21 -15.11 -1.78
C GLY A 31 14.36 -15.83 -2.84
N GLN A 32 14.76 -17.05 -3.22
CA GLN A 32 14.14 -17.82 -4.31
C GLN A 32 13.64 -19.20 -3.90
N ALA A 33 13.57 -19.50 -2.60
CA ALA A 33 13.19 -20.83 -2.07
C ALA A 33 11.79 -21.30 -2.53
N TRP A 34 10.88 -20.38 -2.86
CA TRP A 34 9.54 -20.68 -3.39
C TRP A 34 9.50 -20.88 -4.91
N GLY A 35 10.66 -20.97 -5.59
CA GLY A 35 10.76 -21.00 -7.06
C GLY A 35 10.55 -19.64 -7.73
N TRP A 36 10.33 -18.58 -6.96
CA TRP A 36 10.22 -17.20 -7.44
C TRP A 36 10.66 -16.20 -6.38
N GLY A 37 11.26 -15.10 -6.81
CA GLY A 37 11.74 -14.00 -5.96
C GLY A 37 13.03 -13.38 -6.49
N ALA A 38 13.58 -12.42 -5.75
CA ALA A 38 14.89 -11.81 -6.03
C ALA A 38 16.01 -12.72 -5.48
N ASP A 39 17.07 -12.94 -6.23
CA ASP A 39 18.31 -13.51 -5.67
C ASP A 39 19.00 -12.49 -4.73
N ALA A 40 20.10 -12.88 -4.08
CA ALA A 40 20.79 -12.01 -3.12
C ALA A 40 21.38 -10.73 -3.75
N GLY A 41 21.76 -10.74 -5.04
CA GLY A 41 22.30 -9.58 -5.74
C GLY A 41 21.21 -8.63 -6.26
N GLU A 42 20.09 -9.17 -6.74
CA GLU A 42 18.88 -8.40 -7.04
C GLU A 42 18.28 -7.79 -5.77
N ALA A 43 18.19 -8.56 -4.68
CA ALA A 43 17.74 -8.09 -3.37
C ALA A 43 18.68 -7.00 -2.80
N LYS A 44 20.01 -7.13 -2.96
CA LYS A 44 20.94 -6.05 -2.62
C LYS A 44 20.63 -4.77 -3.39
N ARG A 45 20.47 -4.85 -4.72
CA ARG A 45 20.15 -3.68 -5.55
C ARG A 45 18.85 -3.00 -5.13
N ILE A 46 17.80 -3.77 -4.82
CA ILE A 46 16.53 -3.25 -4.29
C ILE A 46 16.72 -2.54 -2.93
N PHE A 47 17.47 -3.15 -2.02
CA PHE A 47 17.76 -2.60 -0.69
C PHE A 47 18.57 -1.31 -0.78
N ASP A 48 19.65 -1.31 -1.57
CA ASP A 48 20.50 -0.13 -1.81
C ASP A 48 19.67 1.02 -2.40
N ALA A 49 18.84 0.75 -3.41
CA ALA A 49 18.00 1.74 -4.08
C ALA A 49 16.89 2.33 -3.21
N TYR A 50 16.40 1.59 -2.21
CA TYR A 50 15.48 2.06 -1.18
C TYR A 50 16.20 2.91 -0.12
N ALA A 51 17.32 2.42 0.41
CA ALA A 51 18.11 3.12 1.44
C ALA A 51 18.69 4.46 0.92
N ASN A 52 19.21 4.48 -0.31
CA ASN A 52 19.78 5.68 -0.93
C ASN A 52 18.75 6.79 -1.18
N ARG A 53 17.44 6.46 -1.18
CA ARG A 53 16.34 7.43 -1.31
C ARG A 53 15.73 7.85 0.05
N GLY A 54 16.38 7.50 1.17
CA GLY A 54 15.94 7.85 2.53
C GLY A 54 15.09 6.79 3.24
N GLY A 55 14.86 5.64 2.60
CA GLY A 55 14.05 4.54 3.15
C GLY A 55 14.60 3.99 4.46
N ASN A 56 13.76 3.99 5.51
CA ASN A 56 14.17 3.61 6.87
C ASN A 56 13.22 2.62 7.61
N VAL A 57 12.23 2.02 6.91
CA VAL A 57 11.33 1.00 7.49
C VAL A 57 11.34 -0.26 6.63
N ILE A 58 11.55 -1.41 7.27
CA ILE A 58 11.64 -2.71 6.60
C ILE A 58 10.64 -3.67 7.23
N ASN A 59 9.83 -4.32 6.40
CA ASN A 59 8.82 -5.30 6.79
C ASN A 59 9.23 -6.70 6.27
N THR A 60 9.68 -7.56 7.19
CA THR A 60 10.02 -8.97 6.96
C THR A 60 9.16 -9.89 7.82
N ALA A 61 9.21 -11.19 7.57
CA ALA A 61 8.69 -12.23 8.47
C ALA A 61 9.49 -13.53 8.31
N LEU A 62 9.64 -14.28 9.41
CA LEU A 62 10.45 -15.50 9.54
C LEU A 62 10.27 -16.52 8.41
N ASN A 63 9.01 -16.76 8.00
CA ASN A 63 8.68 -17.72 6.94
C ASN A 63 8.98 -17.23 5.52
N SER A 64 9.27 -15.94 5.31
CA SER A 64 9.47 -15.33 3.99
C SER A 64 10.61 -15.99 3.21
N THR A 65 10.26 -16.60 2.08
CA THR A 65 11.12 -17.47 1.26
C THR A 65 11.94 -18.47 2.11
N ASN A 66 11.30 -19.08 3.09
CA ASN A 66 11.87 -20.08 3.99
C ASN A 66 13.00 -19.51 4.88
N GLY A 67 12.77 -18.34 5.49
CA GLY A 67 13.80 -17.57 6.16
C GLY A 67 14.92 -17.09 5.22
N GLY A 68 14.70 -17.13 3.91
CA GLY A 68 15.64 -16.60 2.91
C GLY A 68 15.67 -15.08 2.93
N SER A 69 14.50 -14.44 3.06
CA SER A 69 14.35 -12.99 3.28
C SER A 69 15.20 -12.51 4.45
N GLU A 70 15.07 -13.13 5.61
CA GLU A 70 15.77 -12.70 6.83
C GLU A 70 17.26 -13.01 6.82
N ARG A 71 17.68 -14.10 6.16
CA ARG A 71 19.11 -14.38 5.93
C ARG A 71 19.76 -13.41 4.95
N ILE A 72 19.05 -12.99 3.89
CA ILE A 72 19.52 -11.99 2.93
C ILE A 72 19.53 -10.61 3.60
N LEU A 73 18.43 -10.20 4.24
CA LEU A 73 18.34 -8.94 4.97
C LEU A 73 19.42 -8.88 6.05
N GLY A 74 19.57 -9.92 6.88
CA GLY A 74 20.62 -10.07 7.89
C GLY A 74 22.03 -10.30 7.33
N ALA A 75 22.23 -10.27 6.01
CA ALA A 75 23.53 -10.09 5.38
C ALA A 75 23.71 -8.63 4.93
N LEU A 76 22.68 -8.01 4.35
CA LEU A 76 22.65 -6.60 3.94
C LEU A 76 22.72 -5.62 5.11
N THR A 77 22.12 -5.97 6.25
CA THR A 77 22.20 -5.21 7.51
C THR A 77 23.32 -5.72 8.43
N ARG A 78 24.23 -6.59 7.96
CA ARG A 78 25.22 -7.22 8.85
C ARG A 78 26.23 -6.24 9.43
N ASP A 79 26.53 -5.16 8.72
CA ASP A 79 27.28 -3.99 9.21
C ASP A 79 26.54 -3.23 10.34
N ARG A 80 25.32 -3.68 10.72
CA ARG A 80 24.45 -3.10 11.76
C ARG A 80 23.75 -4.13 12.68
N ARG A 81 24.14 -5.43 12.67
CA ARG A 81 23.60 -6.56 13.51
C ARG A 81 22.11 -6.94 13.24
N GLU A 82 21.56 -8.12 13.58
CA GLU A 82 22.09 -9.49 13.84
C GLU A 82 21.10 -10.57 13.29
N ARG A 83 21.09 -11.83 13.78
CA ARG A 83 20.76 -13.07 13.00
C ARG A 83 19.55 -13.90 13.53
N PHE A 84 18.86 -14.71 12.68
CA PHE A 84 18.38 -16.12 12.87
C PHE A 84 17.75 -16.73 11.57
N ASP A 85 17.10 -17.93 11.58
CA ASP A 85 16.97 -18.85 10.41
C ASP A 85 15.58 -19.62 10.24
N ALA A 86 15.18 -19.94 8.97
CA ALA A 86 14.13 -20.92 8.49
C ALA A 86 12.61 -20.66 8.79
N ALA A 87 11.52 -21.19 8.17
CA ALA A 87 11.10 -22.00 6.96
C ALA A 87 9.52 -21.87 6.80
N ASP A 88 8.66 -22.33 5.84
CA ASP A 88 8.57 -22.86 4.44
C ASP A 88 7.16 -22.49 3.83
N VAL A 89 6.86 -22.37 2.50
CA VAL A 89 6.14 -23.33 1.59
C VAL A 89 5.75 -22.66 0.24
N SER A 90 5.87 -23.35 -0.92
CA SER A 90 5.12 -23.32 -2.22
C SER A 90 4.40 -22.05 -2.77
N SER A 91 4.33 -21.71 -4.08
CA SER A 91 5.10 -22.08 -5.31
C SER A 91 4.87 -21.14 -6.53
N SER A 92 3.93 -20.17 -6.51
CA SER A 92 3.91 -19.08 -7.52
C SER A 92 3.20 -17.81 -7.04
N ARG A 93 3.67 -16.62 -7.48
CA ARG A 93 3.07 -15.31 -7.11
C ARG A 93 1.56 -15.25 -7.41
N LYS A 94 1.13 -15.70 -8.59
CA LYS A 94 -0.29 -15.65 -9.00
C LYS A 94 -1.14 -16.65 -8.19
N GLY A 95 -0.60 -17.83 -7.89
CA GLY A 95 -1.24 -18.81 -7.01
C GLY A 95 -1.43 -18.27 -5.60
N VAL A 96 -0.37 -17.71 -4.99
CA VAL A 96 -0.41 -17.13 -3.64
C VAL A 96 -1.42 -15.98 -3.53
N ILE A 97 -1.47 -15.08 -4.53
CA ILE A 97 -2.48 -14.01 -4.57
C ILE A 97 -3.88 -14.58 -4.69
N ALA A 98 -4.11 -15.57 -5.56
CA ALA A 98 -5.42 -16.21 -5.72
C ALA A 98 -5.89 -16.93 -4.44
N SER A 99 -4.99 -17.62 -3.73
CA SER A 99 -5.33 -18.34 -2.49
C SER A 99 -5.70 -17.46 -1.30
N THR A 100 -5.48 -16.14 -1.36
CA THR A 100 -5.99 -15.21 -0.33
C THR A 100 -7.49 -14.92 -0.45
N GLY A 101 -8.15 -15.32 -1.54
CA GLY A 101 -9.54 -14.94 -1.84
C GLY A 101 -9.74 -13.47 -2.23
N HIS A 102 -8.69 -12.64 -2.15
CA HIS A 102 -8.75 -11.23 -2.54
C HIS A 102 -8.85 -11.03 -4.05
N LEU A 103 -8.50 -12.05 -4.86
CA LEU A 103 -8.66 -12.04 -6.32
C LEU A 103 -10.08 -12.48 -6.72
N ASN A 104 -10.98 -11.50 -6.81
CA ASN A 104 -12.39 -11.67 -7.14
C ASN A 104 -12.88 -10.57 -8.11
N ALA A 105 -14.13 -10.66 -8.62
CA ALA A 105 -14.66 -9.72 -9.63
C ALA A 105 -14.50 -8.24 -9.22
N ARG A 106 -14.92 -7.88 -8.00
CA ARG A 106 -14.77 -6.52 -7.44
C ARG A 106 -13.30 -6.05 -7.40
N SER A 107 -12.36 -6.95 -7.09
CA SER A 107 -10.92 -6.61 -7.12
C SER A 107 -10.41 -6.31 -8.54
N LEU A 108 -10.98 -6.95 -9.56
CA LEU A 108 -10.63 -6.73 -10.97
C LEU A 108 -11.28 -5.44 -11.49
N GLU A 109 -12.54 -5.18 -11.14
CA GLU A 109 -13.24 -3.91 -11.41
C GLU A 109 -12.45 -2.71 -10.86
N ILE A 110 -11.97 -2.80 -9.62
CA ILE A 110 -11.09 -1.79 -9.02
C ILE A 110 -9.76 -1.67 -9.79
N ALA A 111 -9.15 -2.80 -10.18
CA ALA A 111 -7.88 -2.79 -10.92
C ALA A 111 -7.98 -2.18 -12.32
N GLU A 112 -9.14 -2.28 -12.99
CA GLU A 112 -9.38 -1.59 -14.27
C GLU A 112 -9.58 -0.08 -14.08
N VAL A 113 -10.24 0.38 -13.01
CA VAL A 113 -10.31 1.82 -12.70
C VAL A 113 -8.93 2.39 -12.35
N VAL A 114 -8.11 1.65 -11.60
CA VAL A 114 -6.69 1.99 -11.35
C VAL A 114 -5.90 2.03 -12.67
N GLY A 115 -6.16 1.08 -13.59
CA GLY A 115 -5.60 1.09 -14.95
C GLY A 115 -5.93 2.37 -15.70
N ALA A 116 -7.22 2.68 -15.87
CA ALA A 116 -7.69 3.87 -16.58
C ALA A 116 -7.35 5.22 -15.92
N VAL A 117 -6.76 5.23 -14.71
CA VAL A 117 -6.12 6.41 -14.10
C VAL A 117 -4.62 6.40 -14.35
N ALA A 118 -3.96 5.24 -14.29
CA ALA A 118 -2.55 5.06 -14.58
C ALA A 118 -2.21 5.39 -16.05
N ASP A 119 -2.99 4.86 -17.00
CA ASP A 119 -2.85 5.11 -18.43
C ASP A 119 -3.00 6.62 -18.75
N ALA A 120 -3.92 7.30 -18.07
CA ALA A 120 -4.18 8.74 -18.22
C ALA A 120 -3.10 9.65 -17.59
N LEU A 121 -2.22 9.08 -16.74
CA LEU A 121 -1.08 9.76 -16.12
C LEU A 121 0.27 9.39 -16.75
N GLY A 122 0.31 8.41 -17.65
CA GLY A 122 1.56 7.78 -18.10
C GLY A 122 2.29 7.03 -16.98
N ALA A 123 1.57 6.64 -15.93
CA ALA A 123 2.09 6.05 -14.70
C ALA A 123 1.82 4.54 -14.63
N SER A 124 2.44 3.87 -13.67
CA SER A 124 2.20 2.47 -13.35
C SER A 124 0.94 2.29 -12.48
N ARG A 125 0.27 1.14 -12.62
CA ARG A 125 -0.85 0.76 -11.72
C ARG A 125 -0.41 0.69 -10.25
N SER A 126 0.86 0.31 -9.98
CA SER A 126 1.44 0.31 -8.63
C SER A 126 1.62 1.73 -8.11
N GLN A 127 2.11 2.64 -8.96
CA GLN A 127 2.29 4.05 -8.63
C GLN A 127 0.97 4.72 -8.24
N VAL A 128 -0.08 4.56 -9.04
CA VAL A 128 -1.41 5.10 -8.72
C VAL A 128 -1.97 4.52 -7.41
N ALA A 129 -1.85 3.21 -7.21
CA ALA A 129 -2.34 2.55 -5.99
C ALA A 129 -1.59 3.03 -4.73
N LEU A 130 -0.26 3.19 -4.79
CA LEU A 130 0.54 3.71 -3.67
C LEU A 130 0.25 5.21 -3.43
N ALA A 131 0.22 6.03 -4.47
CA ALA A 131 -0.10 7.46 -4.36
C ALA A 131 -1.47 7.71 -3.72
N TRP A 132 -2.50 6.98 -4.17
CA TRP A 132 -3.85 7.00 -3.59
C TRP A 132 -3.85 6.54 -2.14
N THR A 133 -3.22 5.39 -1.84
CA THR A 133 -3.10 4.87 -0.47
C THR A 133 -2.46 5.88 0.48
N LEU A 134 -1.46 6.64 0.00
CA LEU A 134 -0.77 7.69 0.75
C LEU A 134 -1.60 8.97 0.95
N ARG A 135 -2.71 9.19 0.21
CA ARG A 135 -3.60 10.35 0.41
C ARG A 135 -4.38 10.27 1.72
N ASN A 136 -4.68 9.06 2.21
CA ASN A 136 -5.34 8.86 3.50
C ASN A 136 -4.39 9.26 4.65
N PRO A 137 -4.74 10.26 5.50
CA PRO A 137 -3.88 10.73 6.58
C PRO A 137 -3.69 9.72 7.73
N ALA A 138 -4.56 8.71 7.84
CA ALA A 138 -4.39 7.62 8.80
C ALA A 138 -3.36 6.56 8.33
N VAL A 139 -3.02 6.52 7.04
CA VAL A 139 -1.97 5.64 6.53
C VAL A 139 -0.61 6.31 6.71
N VAL A 140 0.22 5.77 7.60
CA VAL A 140 1.56 6.31 7.87
C VAL A 140 2.55 5.94 6.75
N SER A 141 2.74 4.64 6.49
CA SER A 141 3.69 4.12 5.50
C SER A 141 3.22 2.76 4.99
N PRO A 142 2.67 2.63 3.76
CA PRO A 142 2.29 1.34 3.19
C PRO A 142 3.52 0.52 2.81
N VAL A 143 3.38 -0.80 2.83
CA VAL A 143 4.44 -1.75 2.49
C VAL A 143 4.49 -1.95 0.98
N MET A 144 5.58 -1.51 0.34
CA MET A 144 5.86 -1.75 -1.09
C MET A 144 6.62 -3.07 -1.27
N GLY A 145 6.18 -3.90 -2.22
CA GLY A 145 6.81 -5.18 -2.54
C GLY A 145 7.39 -5.19 -3.96
N ALA A 146 8.67 -5.53 -4.10
CA ALA A 146 9.39 -5.59 -5.38
C ALA A 146 10.25 -6.85 -5.48
N ARG A 147 10.30 -7.49 -6.65
CA ARG A 147 11.23 -8.62 -6.92
C ARG A 147 12.32 -8.29 -7.94
N THR A 148 12.34 -7.07 -8.46
CA THR A 148 13.39 -6.52 -9.32
C THR A 148 13.62 -5.07 -8.93
N LEU A 149 14.83 -4.54 -9.19
CA LEU A 149 15.18 -3.14 -8.99
C LEU A 149 14.17 -2.23 -9.69
N GLN A 150 13.83 -2.50 -10.96
CA GLN A 150 12.85 -1.70 -11.71
C GLN A 150 11.47 -1.62 -11.01
N GLN A 151 11.03 -2.68 -10.31
CA GLN A 151 9.79 -2.65 -9.53
C GLN A 151 9.94 -1.87 -8.21
N ALA A 152 11.15 -1.79 -7.66
CA ALA A 152 11.41 -0.98 -6.47
C ALA A 152 11.43 0.50 -6.82
N GLU A 153 12.05 0.88 -7.94
CA GLU A 153 12.12 2.28 -8.39
C GLU A 153 10.75 2.78 -8.87
N ASP A 154 10.04 1.99 -9.70
CA ASP A 154 8.64 2.27 -10.09
C ASP A 154 7.74 2.57 -8.88
N ASN A 155 7.82 1.73 -7.83
CA ASN A 155 7.07 1.90 -6.58
C ASN A 155 7.47 3.15 -5.78
N VAL A 156 8.70 3.65 -5.90
CA VAL A 156 9.18 4.83 -5.17
C VAL A 156 8.79 6.12 -5.88
N ASP A 157 8.86 6.14 -7.21
CA ASP A 157 8.46 7.29 -8.03
C ASP A 157 6.95 7.62 -7.88
N ALA A 158 6.17 6.71 -7.28
CA ALA A 158 4.82 6.93 -6.78
C ALA A 158 4.67 8.13 -5.81
N LEU A 159 5.76 8.56 -5.15
CA LEU A 159 5.76 9.71 -4.23
C LEU A 159 5.57 11.06 -4.95
N GLU A 160 5.96 11.13 -6.22
CA GLU A 160 5.83 12.34 -7.06
C GLU A 160 4.47 12.41 -7.80
N ILE A 161 3.64 11.36 -7.73
CA ILE A 161 2.34 11.30 -8.40
C ILE A 161 1.31 12.17 -7.67
N VAL A 162 0.90 13.27 -8.33
CA VAL A 162 -0.20 14.14 -7.88
C VAL A 162 -1.50 13.73 -8.58
N LEU A 163 -2.35 13.01 -7.84
CA LEU A 163 -3.72 12.68 -8.28
C LEU A 163 -4.64 13.91 -8.19
N SER A 164 -5.37 14.21 -9.27
CA SER A 164 -6.41 15.24 -9.31
C SER A 164 -7.67 14.81 -8.57
N ASP A 165 -8.51 15.77 -8.17
CA ASP A 165 -9.70 15.46 -7.36
C ASP A 165 -10.72 14.57 -8.10
N ASP A 166 -10.83 14.69 -9.43
CA ASP A 166 -11.61 13.76 -10.29
C ASP A 166 -11.03 12.34 -10.29
N GLN A 167 -9.69 12.19 -10.31
CA GLN A 167 -9.03 10.89 -10.25
C GLN A 167 -9.22 10.23 -8.89
N LEU A 168 -9.16 11.01 -7.81
CA LEU A 168 -9.45 10.54 -6.46
C LEU A 168 -10.90 10.09 -6.31
N ALA A 169 -11.86 10.92 -6.73
CA ALA A 169 -13.28 10.60 -6.66
C ALA A 169 -13.61 9.29 -7.41
N ARG A 170 -12.96 9.04 -8.56
CA ARG A 170 -13.07 7.78 -9.31
C ARG A 170 -12.51 6.57 -8.53
N LEU A 171 -11.33 6.72 -7.91
CA LEU A 171 -10.67 5.65 -7.14
C LEU A 171 -11.41 5.35 -5.82
N ASP A 172 -11.89 6.38 -5.14
CA ASP A 172 -12.70 6.29 -3.92
C ASP A 172 -14.04 5.61 -4.22
N ALA A 173 -14.74 6.04 -5.28
CA ALA A 173 -16.03 5.44 -5.68
C ALA A 173 -15.90 3.96 -6.09
N ALA A 174 -14.83 3.58 -6.80
CA ALA A 174 -14.60 2.19 -7.20
C ALA A 174 -14.23 1.29 -6.01
N SER A 175 -13.43 1.80 -5.07
CA SER A 175 -12.96 1.03 -3.90
C SER A 175 -13.94 1.05 -2.71
N ALA A 176 -14.93 1.93 -2.73
CA ALA A 176 -15.93 2.17 -1.68
C ALA A 176 -16.43 0.87 -1.03
N VAL A 177 -16.25 0.76 0.29
CA VAL A 177 -16.67 -0.42 1.06
C VAL A 177 -18.21 -0.44 1.16
N PRO A 178 -18.89 -1.53 0.76
CA PRO A 178 -20.33 -1.64 0.92
C PRO A 178 -20.73 -1.48 2.39
N GLN A 179 -21.73 -0.64 2.64
CA GLN A 179 -22.31 -0.44 3.96
C GLN A 179 -22.70 -1.79 4.60
N ILE A 180 -22.23 -2.04 5.83
CA ILE A 180 -22.52 -3.26 6.60
C ILE A 180 -23.53 -2.96 7.73
N PHE A 181 -23.86 -3.95 8.57
CA PHE A 181 -24.66 -3.68 9.77
C PHE A 181 -23.84 -2.86 10.78
N PRO A 182 -24.40 -1.83 11.45
CA PRO A 182 -25.81 -1.43 11.44
C PRO A 182 -26.20 -0.46 10.32
N GLU A 183 -25.25 0.19 9.64
CA GLU A 183 -25.51 1.25 8.64
C GLU A 183 -26.47 0.80 7.52
N ARG A 184 -26.26 -0.39 6.95
CA ARG A 184 -27.11 -1.04 5.92
C ARG A 184 -28.53 -1.38 6.43
N PHE A 185 -28.72 -1.45 7.74
CA PHE A 185 -30.04 -1.59 8.34
C PHE A 185 -30.67 -0.20 8.56
N ILE A 186 -29.93 0.72 9.20
CA ILE A 186 -30.35 2.10 9.49
C ILE A 186 -30.74 2.85 8.21
N GLY A 187 -30.00 2.69 7.12
CA GLY A 187 -30.27 3.31 5.82
C GLY A 187 -31.48 2.76 5.05
N ARG A 188 -32.17 1.74 5.55
CA ARG A 188 -33.42 1.25 4.92
C ARG A 188 -34.55 2.24 5.15
N PRO A 189 -35.48 2.46 4.19
CA PRO A 189 -36.62 3.38 4.37
C PRO A 189 -37.42 3.11 5.65
N MET A 190 -37.69 1.83 5.98
CA MET A 190 -38.36 1.44 7.22
C MET A 190 -37.60 1.88 8.49
N ALA A 191 -36.27 1.74 8.52
CA ALA A 191 -35.47 2.11 9.67
C ALA A 191 -35.30 3.64 9.78
N GLN A 192 -35.08 4.33 8.65
CA GLN A 192 -35.13 5.79 8.57
C GLN A 192 -36.47 6.33 9.11
N GLN A 193 -37.59 5.74 8.70
CA GLN A 193 -38.92 6.15 9.14
C GLN A 193 -39.16 5.87 10.64
N LEU A 194 -38.64 4.78 11.19
CA LEU A 194 -38.72 4.48 12.62
C LEU A 194 -37.83 5.37 13.49
N ILE A 195 -36.71 5.87 12.95
CA ILE A 195 -35.74 6.69 13.70
C ILE A 195 -36.04 8.21 13.57
N TYR A 196 -36.46 8.67 12.38
CA TYR A 196 -36.64 10.10 12.04
C TYR A 196 -38.07 10.49 11.64
N GLY A 197 -39.01 9.53 11.58
CA GLY A 197 -40.38 9.77 11.14
C GLY A 197 -40.45 10.11 9.65
N THR A 198 -41.16 11.20 9.32
CA THR A 198 -41.25 11.76 7.95
C THR A 198 -40.11 12.73 7.62
N HIS A 199 -39.14 12.95 8.52
CA HIS A 199 -38.06 13.92 8.32
C HIS A 199 -36.85 13.27 7.67
N HIS A 200 -36.41 13.81 6.53
CA HIS A 200 -35.20 13.37 5.85
C HIS A 200 -33.96 14.13 6.37
N VAL A 201 -33.10 13.44 7.12
CA VAL A 201 -31.82 13.99 7.58
C VAL A 201 -30.78 13.91 6.46
N GLN A 202 -30.50 15.04 5.81
CA GLN A 202 -29.31 15.13 4.95
C GLN A 202 -28.05 15.27 5.81
N LEU A 203 -27.23 14.22 5.85
CA LEU A 203 -25.89 14.28 6.40
C LEU A 203 -24.99 15.15 5.51
N ARG A 204 -24.88 16.45 5.84
CA ARG A 204 -23.80 17.29 5.30
C ARG A 204 -22.47 16.79 5.85
N CYS A 205 -21.61 16.31 4.97
CA CYS A 205 -20.22 16.02 5.31
C CYS A 205 -19.49 17.35 5.59
N LEU A 206 -19.33 17.71 6.87
CA LEU A 206 -18.64 18.93 7.29
C LEU A 206 -17.11 18.75 7.22
N ILE A 207 -16.60 18.55 6.01
CA ILE A 207 -15.17 18.73 5.68
C ILE A 207 -15.03 20.00 4.83
N THR A 208 -15.63 21.10 5.31
CA THR A 208 -15.22 22.44 4.92
C THR A 208 -13.90 22.74 5.63
N THR A 209 -12.77 22.48 4.94
CA THR A 209 -11.51 23.11 5.31
C THR A 209 -11.65 24.61 5.08
N GLU A 210 -11.81 25.38 6.15
CA GLU A 210 -11.72 26.84 6.04
C GLU A 210 -10.32 27.23 5.55
N GLN A 211 -10.29 28.00 4.45
CA GLN A 211 -9.13 28.78 4.03
C GLN A 211 -9.35 30.21 4.56
N PRO A 212 -8.28 30.93 4.95
CA PRO A 212 -8.37 32.24 5.60
C PRO A 212 -8.79 33.37 4.64
#